data_AF-A0A7C2QV06-F1
#
_entry.id   AF-A0A7C2QV06-F1
#
_cell.length_a   1.000
_cell.length_b   1.000
_cell.length_c   1.000
_cell.angle_alpha   90.00
_cell.angle_beta   90.00
_cell.angle_gamma   90.00
#
_symmetry.space_group_name_H-M   'P 1'
#
loop_
_entity.id
_entity.type
_entity.pdbx_description
1 polymer ?
#
loop_
_entity_poly.entity_id
_entity_poly.type
_entity_poly.pdbx_seq_one_letter_code
_entity_poly.pdbx_strand_id
1 'polypeptide(L)'
;MSGWPHLCVDLPPWVDELVPPDTVCPDEDAAMRRAIALAERNVVDGGGPFGAVVVERASGRVVGAGVNRVLALGNCSLHAEIVALAMAERRLGRLALPDCSLVTSCEPCAMCLGATLWSGVGRLICGARREDAEAIGFDEGPVFAESYRYLEGRGVEVARDVQRDAARAVLEAYRRRGLPLY
;
A
#
# COMPACT_ATOMS: atom_id res chain seq x y z
N MET A 1 -25.54 -21.20 17.02
CA MET A 1 -24.57 -21.79 16.08
C MET A 1 -23.21 -21.24 16.44
N SER A 2 -22.29 -22.08 16.93
CA SER A 2 -20.93 -21.68 17.31
C SER A 2 -19.97 -22.04 16.17
N GLY A 3 -19.64 -21.06 15.33
CA GLY A 3 -18.59 -21.15 14.31
C GLY A 3 -17.56 -20.04 14.52
N TRP A 4 -16.35 -20.24 14.00
CA TRP A 4 -15.37 -19.16 13.90
C TRP A 4 -15.92 -18.01 13.05
N PRO A 5 -15.56 -16.74 13.35
CA PRO A 5 -15.98 -15.62 12.52
C PRO A 5 -15.34 -15.69 11.13
N HIS A 6 -16.04 -15.16 10.13
CA HIS A 6 -15.46 -14.88 8.82
C HIS A 6 -14.67 -13.57 8.88
N LEU A 7 -13.52 -13.53 8.20
CA LEU A 7 -12.81 -12.28 7.93
C LEU A 7 -13.26 -11.73 6.58
N CYS A 8 -14.00 -10.63 6.59
CA CYS A 8 -14.36 -9.87 5.39
C CYS A 8 -13.54 -8.58 5.35
N VAL A 9 -12.89 -8.32 4.23
CA VAL A 9 -12.12 -7.09 4.00
C VAL A 9 -12.81 -6.30 2.91
N ASP A 10 -13.61 -5.33 3.32
CA ASP A 10 -14.32 -4.45 2.40
C ASP A 10 -13.58 -3.12 2.24
N LEU A 11 -13.48 -2.68 1.00
CA LEU A 11 -13.01 -1.34 0.65
C LEU A 11 -14.17 -0.35 0.67
N PRO A 12 -13.95 0.91 1.09
CA PRO A 12 -14.95 1.95 0.94
C PRO A 12 -15.33 2.17 -0.54
N PRO A 13 -16.60 2.50 -0.86
CA PRO A 13 -17.04 2.71 -2.25
C PRO A 13 -16.23 3.78 -3.01
N TRP A 14 -15.72 4.80 -2.32
CA TRP A 14 -14.91 5.86 -2.94
C TRP A 14 -13.56 5.35 -3.48
N VAL A 15 -13.11 4.15 -3.11
CA VAL A 15 -11.90 3.55 -3.69
C VAL A 15 -12.12 3.30 -5.18
N ASP A 16 -13.30 2.79 -5.56
CA ASP A 16 -13.66 2.57 -6.97
C ASP A 16 -13.88 3.89 -7.72
N GLU A 17 -14.23 4.98 -7.02
CA GLU A 17 -14.35 6.31 -7.62
C GLU A 17 -12.97 6.93 -7.92
N LEU A 18 -12.00 6.76 -7.00
CA LEU A 18 -10.65 7.32 -7.14
C LEU A 18 -9.74 6.47 -8.03
N VAL A 19 -9.93 5.16 -7.98
CA VAL A 19 -9.19 4.16 -8.76
C VAL A 19 -10.18 3.16 -9.35
N PRO A 20 -10.94 3.57 -10.38
CA PRO A 20 -11.85 2.65 -11.07
C PRO A 20 -11.14 1.38 -11.52
N PRO A 21 -11.83 0.22 -11.52
CA PRO A 21 -11.29 -0.99 -12.10
C PRO A 21 -10.75 -0.74 -13.52
N ASP A 22 -9.58 -1.31 -13.80
CA ASP A 22 -8.89 -1.17 -15.09
C ASP A 22 -8.39 0.25 -15.42
N THR A 23 -8.29 1.14 -14.42
CA THR A 23 -7.52 2.39 -14.53
C THR A 23 -6.12 2.10 -15.08
N VAL A 24 -5.72 2.81 -16.13
CA VAL A 24 -4.38 2.69 -16.71
C VAL A 24 -3.51 3.84 -16.22
N CYS A 25 -2.37 3.50 -15.63
CA CYS A 25 -1.32 4.42 -15.22
C CYS A 25 -0.15 4.30 -16.23
N PRO A 26 0.15 5.35 -17.02
CA PRO A 26 1.18 5.28 -18.05
C PRO A 26 2.61 5.21 -17.50
N ASP A 27 2.81 5.63 -16.26
CA ASP A 27 4.10 5.68 -15.58
C ASP A 27 3.95 5.51 -14.06
N GLU A 28 5.08 5.40 -13.37
CA GLU A 28 5.12 5.24 -11.91
C GLU A 28 4.62 6.49 -11.16
N ASP A 29 4.80 7.67 -11.74
CA ASP A 29 4.28 8.93 -11.20
C ASP A 29 2.75 8.95 -11.18
N ALA A 30 2.10 8.48 -12.24
CA ALA A 30 0.65 8.35 -12.32
C ALA A 30 0.12 7.30 -11.34
N ALA A 31 0.80 6.16 -11.23
CA ALA A 31 0.44 5.13 -10.25
C ALA A 31 0.62 5.65 -8.81
N MET A 32 1.69 6.38 -8.53
CA MET A 32 1.94 6.95 -7.20
C MET A 32 0.89 8.01 -6.84
N ARG A 33 0.45 8.85 -7.79
CA ARG A 33 -0.68 9.78 -7.55
C ARG A 33 -1.95 9.05 -7.14
N ARG A 34 -2.21 7.84 -7.64
CA ARG A 34 -3.36 7.03 -7.19
C ARG A 34 -3.17 6.55 -5.75
N ALA A 35 -2.00 6.01 -5.41
CA ALA A 35 -1.70 5.58 -4.05
C ALA A 35 -1.80 6.75 -3.04
N ILE A 36 -1.28 7.93 -3.39
CA ILE A 36 -1.38 9.15 -2.58
C ILE A 36 -2.84 9.61 -2.44
N ALA A 37 -3.61 9.69 -3.53
CA ALA A 37 -5.01 10.09 -3.46
C ALA A 37 -5.87 9.16 -2.58
N LEU A 38 -5.59 7.85 -2.64
CA LEU A 38 -6.20 6.87 -1.74
C LEU A 38 -5.83 7.13 -0.28
N ALA A 39 -4.55 7.40 0.01
CA ALA A 39 -4.08 7.72 1.35
C ALA A 39 -4.73 9.01 1.89
N GLU A 40 -4.74 10.09 1.09
CA GLU A 40 -5.38 11.37 1.42
C GLU A 40 -6.86 11.19 1.76
N ARG A 41 -7.60 10.47 0.93
CA ARG A 41 -9.02 10.23 1.19
C ARG A 41 -9.23 9.35 2.42
N ASN A 42 -8.39 8.34 2.64
CA ASN A 42 -8.49 7.51 3.84
C ASN A 42 -8.27 8.33 5.11
N VAL A 43 -7.34 9.30 5.10
CA VAL A 43 -7.17 10.25 6.20
C VAL A 43 -8.46 11.03 6.43
N VAL A 44 -9.07 11.60 5.39
CA VAL A 44 -10.32 12.38 5.50
C VAL A 44 -11.41 11.58 6.22
N ASP A 45 -11.55 10.31 5.86
CA ASP A 45 -12.50 9.35 6.44
C ASP A 45 -12.09 8.80 7.82
N GLY A 46 -10.96 9.24 8.38
CA GLY A 46 -10.50 8.89 9.74
C GLY A 46 -9.62 7.64 9.82
N GLY A 47 -9.24 7.05 8.68
CA GLY A 47 -8.30 5.94 8.59
C GLY A 47 -6.82 6.38 8.63
N GLY A 48 -5.92 5.39 8.64
CA GLY A 48 -4.48 5.64 8.59
C GLY A 48 -4.01 6.26 7.27
N PRO A 49 -2.91 7.03 7.26
CA PRO A 49 -2.47 7.83 6.10
C PRO A 49 -1.72 7.02 5.03
N PHE A 50 -2.22 5.84 4.69
CA PHE A 50 -1.55 4.91 3.80
C PHE A 50 -2.49 4.37 2.73
N GLY A 51 -2.00 4.38 1.50
CA GLY A 51 -2.68 3.88 0.30
C GLY A 51 -1.69 3.17 -0.61
N ALA A 52 -2.15 2.17 -1.35
CA ALA A 52 -1.34 1.39 -2.27
C ALA A 52 -2.17 0.90 -3.45
N VAL A 53 -1.50 0.67 -4.58
CA VAL A 53 -2.07 0.03 -5.77
C VAL A 53 -1.10 -1.03 -6.31
N VAL A 54 -1.64 -2.05 -6.96
CA VAL A 54 -0.88 -3.05 -7.70
C VAL A 54 -1.14 -2.82 -9.19
N VAL A 55 -0.07 -2.70 -9.97
CA VAL A 55 -0.13 -2.33 -11.40
C VAL A 55 0.54 -3.40 -12.25
N GLU A 56 -0.15 -3.88 -13.28
CA GLU A 56 0.42 -4.77 -14.29
C GLU A 56 1.43 -4.01 -15.16
N ARG A 57 2.69 -4.47 -15.20
CA ARG A 57 3.82 -3.73 -15.81
C ARG A 57 3.67 -3.55 -17.32
N ALA A 58 3.10 -4.54 -18.00
CA ALA A 58 2.99 -4.52 -19.46
C ALA A 58 1.93 -3.53 -19.96
N SER A 59 0.83 -3.35 -19.21
CA SER A 59 -0.32 -2.54 -19.62
C SER A 59 -0.47 -1.23 -18.86
N GLY A 60 0.20 -1.10 -17.70
CA GLY A 60 -0.03 0.00 -16.77
C GLY A 60 -1.37 -0.11 -16.02
N ARG A 61 -2.10 -1.21 -16.18
CA ARG A 61 -3.44 -1.38 -15.60
C ARG A 61 -3.38 -1.66 -14.11
N VAL A 62 -4.16 -0.94 -13.32
CA VAL A 62 -4.35 -1.22 -11.89
C VAL A 62 -5.17 -2.50 -11.74
N VAL A 63 -4.60 -3.46 -11.03
CA VAL A 63 -5.19 -4.78 -10.76
C VAL A 63 -5.55 -4.98 -9.29
N GLY A 64 -5.08 -4.10 -8.39
CA GLY A 64 -5.50 -4.07 -7.00
C GLY A 64 -5.35 -2.66 -6.42
N ALA A 65 -6.20 -2.32 -5.47
CA ALA A 65 -6.14 -1.07 -4.72
C ALA A 65 -6.34 -1.39 -3.23
N GLY A 66 -5.70 -0.60 -2.37
CA GLY A 66 -5.76 -0.81 -0.93
C GLY A 66 -5.53 0.47 -0.16
N VAL A 67 -6.18 0.57 0.98
CA VAL A 67 -5.95 1.61 1.99
C VAL A 67 -5.86 0.96 3.35
N ASN A 68 -5.24 1.62 4.31
CA ASN A 68 -5.17 1.09 5.67
C ASN A 68 -6.58 0.95 6.27
N ARG A 69 -6.92 -0.25 6.74
CA ARG A 69 -8.21 -0.59 7.38
C ARG A 69 -8.07 -1.05 8.83
N VAL A 70 -6.92 -0.82 9.47
CA VAL A 70 -6.61 -1.38 10.79
C VAL A 70 -7.66 -1.00 11.83
N LEU A 71 -7.90 0.30 12.00
CA LEU A 71 -8.89 0.80 12.96
C LEU A 71 -10.33 0.51 12.52
N ALA A 72 -10.63 0.66 11.23
CA ALA A 72 -11.99 0.52 10.70
C ALA A 72 -12.53 -0.91 10.81
N LEU A 73 -11.66 -1.92 10.71
CA LEU A 73 -12.03 -3.34 10.74
C LEU A 73 -11.44 -4.10 11.94
N GLY A 74 -10.74 -3.42 12.86
CA GLY A 74 -10.19 -4.01 14.07
C GLY A 74 -9.15 -5.11 13.82
N ASN A 75 -8.32 -4.96 12.79
CA ASN A 75 -7.33 -5.98 12.40
C ASN A 75 -5.98 -5.34 12.05
N CYS A 76 -4.96 -5.64 12.85
CA CYS A 76 -3.62 -5.06 12.73
C CYS A 76 -2.90 -5.39 11.41
N SER A 77 -3.30 -6.44 10.68
CA SER A 77 -2.64 -6.78 9.41
C SER A 77 -3.18 -6.04 8.20
N LEU A 78 -4.29 -5.31 8.31
CA LEU A 78 -4.95 -4.66 7.16
C LEU A 78 -4.31 -3.32 6.79
N HIS A 79 -3.00 -3.36 6.54
CA HIS A 79 -2.23 -2.26 5.96
C HIS A 79 -2.56 -2.10 4.47
N ALA A 80 -2.26 -0.93 3.92
CA ALA A 80 -2.62 -0.61 2.54
C ALA A 80 -2.04 -1.60 1.53
N GLU A 81 -0.79 -2.02 1.73
CA GLU A 81 -0.08 -2.96 0.87
C GLU A 81 -0.68 -4.36 0.95
N ILE A 82 -0.99 -4.83 2.16
CA ILE A 82 -1.64 -6.14 2.36
C ILE A 82 -2.99 -6.18 1.66
N VAL A 83 -3.79 -5.13 1.83
CA VAL A 83 -5.10 -5.03 1.19
C VAL A 83 -4.95 -4.97 -0.34
N ALA A 84 -4.04 -4.13 -0.87
CA ALA A 84 -3.84 -4.00 -2.31
C ALA A 84 -3.37 -5.31 -2.96
N LEU A 85 -2.44 -6.03 -2.33
CA LEU A 85 -1.96 -7.34 -2.78
C LEU A 85 -3.09 -8.37 -2.76
N ALA A 86 -3.85 -8.47 -1.66
CA ALA A 86 -4.97 -9.40 -1.55
C ALA A 86 -6.05 -9.14 -2.61
N MET A 87 -6.36 -7.87 -2.90
CA MET A 87 -7.30 -7.49 -3.96
C MET A 87 -6.77 -7.86 -5.35
N ALA A 88 -5.47 -7.65 -5.60
CA ALA A 88 -4.83 -8.04 -6.86
C ALA A 88 -4.85 -9.55 -7.08
N GLU A 89 -4.45 -10.33 -6.07
CA GLU A 89 -4.47 -11.79 -6.11
C GLU A 89 -5.89 -12.31 -6.35
N ARG A 90 -6.88 -11.74 -5.66
CA ARG A 90 -8.29 -12.10 -5.83
C ARG A 90 -8.80 -11.77 -7.23
N ARG A 91 -8.46 -10.59 -7.78
CA ARG A 91 -8.87 -10.17 -9.12
C ARG A 91 -8.23 -11.02 -10.21
N LEU A 92 -6.95 -11.36 -10.06
CA LEU A 92 -6.18 -12.11 -11.05
C LEU A 92 -6.33 -13.62 -10.91
N GLY A 93 -6.85 -14.12 -9.79
CA GLY A 93 -7.04 -15.54 -9.53
C GLY A 93 -5.72 -16.31 -9.33
N ARG A 94 -4.66 -15.63 -8.85
CA ARG A 94 -3.33 -16.21 -8.63
C ARG A 94 -2.60 -15.53 -7.48
N LEU A 95 -1.66 -16.23 -6.85
CA LEU A 95 -0.93 -15.78 -5.66
C LEU A 95 0.47 -15.20 -5.94
N ALA A 96 1.01 -15.41 -7.14
CA ALA A 96 2.33 -14.88 -7.53
C ALA A 96 2.14 -13.81 -8.60
N LEU A 97 2.76 -12.64 -8.42
CA LEU A 97 2.55 -11.43 -9.22
C LEU A 97 3.82 -10.87 -9.92
N PRO A 98 4.70 -11.68 -10.53
CA PRO A 98 6.02 -11.23 -11.03
C PRO A 98 5.98 -10.15 -12.13
N ASP A 99 4.87 -10.09 -12.85
CA ASP A 99 4.54 -9.12 -13.89
C ASP A 99 3.87 -7.84 -13.35
N CYS A 100 3.72 -7.72 -12.03
CA CYS A 100 3.13 -6.56 -11.38
C CYS A 100 4.16 -5.74 -10.59
N SER A 101 3.81 -4.46 -10.37
CA SER A 101 4.47 -3.55 -9.44
C SER A 101 3.53 -3.26 -8.27
N LEU A 102 4.03 -3.34 -7.04
CA LEU A 102 3.37 -2.76 -5.88
C LEU A 102 3.81 -1.29 -5.76
N VAL A 103 2.85 -0.37 -5.77
CA VAL A 103 3.08 1.07 -5.59
C VAL A 103 2.44 1.49 -4.28
N THR A 104 3.24 1.99 -3.34
CA THR A 104 2.80 2.30 -1.97
C THR A 104 3.15 3.74 -1.60
N SER A 105 2.22 4.43 -0.94
CA SER A 105 2.39 5.84 -0.54
C SER A 105 3.51 6.04 0.48
N CYS A 106 3.90 5.01 1.22
CA CYS A 106 5.03 5.01 2.15
C CYS A 106 5.81 3.71 2.02
N GLU A 107 7.11 3.75 2.27
CA GLU A 107 7.94 2.54 2.37
C GLU A 107 7.32 1.50 3.30
N PRO A 108 7.30 0.20 2.92
CA PRO A 108 6.63 -0.82 3.71
C PRO A 108 7.26 -1.05 5.09
N CYS A 109 6.40 -1.25 6.10
CA CYS A 109 6.80 -1.78 7.40
C CYS A 109 7.32 -3.23 7.27
N ALA A 110 7.90 -3.78 8.35
CA ALA A 110 8.46 -5.14 8.35
C ALA A 110 7.46 -6.22 7.87
N MET A 111 6.18 -6.10 8.25
CA MET A 111 5.11 -7.00 7.80
C MET A 111 4.85 -6.86 6.29
N CYS A 112 4.63 -5.62 5.81
CA CYS A 112 4.33 -5.37 4.41
C CYS A 112 5.51 -5.69 3.49
N LEU A 113 6.75 -5.54 3.97
CA LEU A 113 7.94 -5.95 3.24
C LEU A 113 8.01 -7.47 3.08
N GLY A 114 7.63 -8.21 4.13
CA GLY A 114 7.47 -9.67 4.06
C GLY A 114 6.37 -10.08 3.07
N ALA A 115 5.22 -9.40 3.08
CA ALA A 115 4.16 -9.66 2.10
C ALA A 115 4.59 -9.32 0.67
N THR A 116 5.36 -8.24 0.49
CA THR A 116 5.96 -7.88 -0.82
C THR A 116 6.81 -9.03 -1.35
N LEU A 117 7.70 -9.59 -0.52
CA LEU A 117 8.51 -10.77 -0.88
C LEU A 117 7.63 -11.95 -1.30
N TRP A 118 6.59 -12.28 -0.54
CA TRP A 118 5.78 -13.48 -0.75
C TRP A 118 4.77 -13.36 -1.91
N SER A 119 4.27 -12.16 -2.16
CA SER A 119 3.40 -11.89 -3.32
C SER A 119 4.11 -12.10 -4.66
N GLY A 120 5.45 -12.07 -4.65
CA GLY A 120 6.27 -12.25 -5.84
C GLY A 120 6.16 -11.09 -6.82
N VAL A 121 5.73 -9.88 -6.40
CA VAL A 121 5.76 -8.70 -7.27
C VAL A 121 7.17 -8.47 -7.82
N GLY A 122 7.28 -8.16 -9.11
CA GLY A 122 8.58 -7.92 -9.75
C GLY A 122 9.16 -6.54 -9.42
N ARG A 123 8.35 -5.63 -8.87
CA ARG A 123 8.77 -4.27 -8.55
C ARG A 123 8.02 -3.70 -7.35
N LEU A 124 8.74 -2.96 -6.49
CA LEU A 124 8.22 -2.17 -5.38
C LEU A 124 8.54 -0.69 -5.65
N ILE A 125 7.55 0.18 -5.55
CA ILE A 125 7.68 1.63 -5.79
C ILE A 125 7.13 2.38 -4.58
N CYS A 126 7.98 3.16 -3.91
CA CYS A 126 7.67 3.82 -2.65
C CYS A 126 7.64 5.34 -2.77
N GLY A 127 6.62 5.96 -2.15
CA GLY A 127 6.47 7.40 -2.05
C GLY A 127 7.30 8.01 -0.92
N ALA A 128 6.69 8.13 0.26
CA ALA A 128 7.37 8.57 1.48
C ALA A 128 8.39 7.52 1.97
N ARG A 129 9.39 7.97 2.72
CA ARG A 129 10.35 7.10 3.40
C ARG A 129 9.79 6.63 4.74
N ARG A 130 10.36 5.53 5.24
CA ARG A 130 10.14 5.06 6.61
C ARG A 130 10.28 6.15 7.67
N GLU A 131 11.37 6.93 7.58
CA GLU A 131 11.67 8.04 8.50
C GLU A 131 10.58 9.13 8.50
N ASP A 132 9.82 9.27 7.42
CA ASP A 132 8.71 10.22 7.33
C ASP A 132 7.49 9.74 8.13
N ALA A 133 7.20 8.44 8.14
CA ALA A 133 6.15 7.84 8.95
C ALA A 133 6.54 7.80 10.43
N GLU A 134 7.80 7.45 10.74
CA GLU A 134 8.36 7.49 12.10
C GLU A 134 8.30 8.91 12.70
N ALA A 135 8.55 9.94 11.89
CA ALA A 135 8.48 11.34 12.32
C ALA A 135 7.08 11.81 12.74
N ILE A 136 6.02 11.06 12.42
CA ILE A 136 4.66 11.31 12.90
C ILE A 136 4.17 10.28 13.93
N GLY A 137 5.04 9.33 14.32
CA GLY A 137 4.81 8.40 15.43
C GLY A 137 4.41 6.97 15.03
N PHE A 138 4.39 6.61 13.73
CA PHE A 138 4.22 5.22 13.33
C PHE A 138 5.48 4.40 13.58
N ASP A 139 5.32 3.13 13.95
CA ASP A 139 6.43 2.16 14.06
C ASP A 139 6.47 1.26 12.83
N GLU A 140 7.61 1.25 12.15
CA GLU A 140 7.82 0.52 10.91
C GLU A 140 8.50 -0.84 11.15
N GLY A 141 8.91 -1.10 12.40
CA GLY A 141 9.52 -2.35 12.83
C GLY A 141 10.95 -2.55 12.31
N PRO A 142 11.47 -3.80 12.40
CA PRO A 142 12.88 -4.11 12.10
C PRO A 142 13.15 -4.20 10.59
N VAL A 143 13.02 -3.07 9.90
CA VAL A 143 13.40 -2.92 8.49
C VAL A 143 14.83 -2.39 8.42
N PHE A 144 15.69 -3.03 7.64
CA PHE A 144 17.09 -2.63 7.49
C PHE A 144 17.43 -2.48 6.00
N ALA A 145 18.60 -1.91 5.69
CA ALA A 145 19.09 -1.86 4.31
C ALA A 145 19.23 -3.28 3.72
N GLU A 146 19.63 -4.25 4.55
CA GLU A 146 19.70 -5.68 4.25
C GLU A 146 18.35 -6.26 3.81
N SER A 147 17.24 -5.79 4.39
CA SER A 147 15.90 -6.28 4.04
C SER A 147 15.56 -5.94 2.58
N TYR A 148 15.93 -4.75 2.11
CA TYR A 148 15.75 -4.36 0.72
C TYR A 148 16.75 -5.06 -0.21
N ARG A 149 18.02 -5.21 0.20
CA ARG A 149 19.01 -6.00 -0.55
C ARG A 149 18.55 -7.45 -0.73
N TYR A 150 17.86 -8.02 0.27
CA TYR A 150 17.28 -9.35 0.15
C TYR A 150 16.18 -9.39 -0.91
N LEU A 151 15.26 -8.42 -0.94
CA LEU A 151 14.23 -8.31 -1.99
C LEU A 151 14.85 -8.20 -3.39
N GLU A 152 15.84 -7.32 -3.56
CA GLU A 152 16.54 -7.13 -4.83
C GLU A 152 17.24 -8.42 -5.28
N GLY A 153 17.89 -9.14 -4.35
CA GLY A 153 18.49 -10.46 -4.61
C GLY A 153 17.48 -11.55 -4.97
N ARG A 154 16.18 -11.32 -4.73
CA ARG A 154 15.07 -12.19 -5.15
C ARG A 154 14.41 -11.72 -6.45
N GLY A 155 14.95 -10.68 -7.10
CA GLY A 155 14.47 -10.16 -8.38
C GLY A 155 13.40 -9.08 -8.27
N VAL A 156 13.19 -8.50 -7.08
CA VAL A 156 12.26 -7.37 -6.91
C VAL A 156 13.02 -6.07 -7.15
N GLU A 157 12.67 -5.36 -8.20
CA GLU A 157 13.19 -4.00 -8.46
C GLU A 157 12.63 -3.02 -7.41
N VAL A 158 13.45 -2.19 -6.79
CA VAL A 158 13.00 -1.22 -5.78
C VAL A 158 13.21 0.21 -6.28
N ALA A 159 12.11 0.96 -6.41
CA ALA A 159 12.11 2.39 -6.69
C ALA A 159 11.55 3.15 -5.49
N ARG A 160 12.06 4.36 -5.28
CA ARG A 160 12.06 5.02 -3.99
C ARG A 160 12.03 6.54 -4.21
N ASP A 161 11.38 7.27 -3.31
CA ASP A 161 11.20 8.74 -3.39
C ASP A 161 10.31 9.22 -4.55
N VAL A 162 9.47 8.35 -5.11
CA VAL A 162 8.55 8.75 -6.19
C VAL A 162 7.47 9.65 -5.59
N GLN A 163 7.47 10.93 -5.95
CA GLN A 163 6.59 11.95 -5.35
C GLN A 163 6.64 11.99 -3.81
N ARG A 164 7.85 11.82 -3.24
CA ARG A 164 8.06 11.81 -1.78
C ARG A 164 7.42 12.99 -1.07
N ASP A 165 7.59 14.21 -1.59
CA ASP A 165 7.06 15.42 -0.95
C ASP A 165 5.52 15.41 -0.86
N ALA A 166 4.84 14.96 -1.91
CA ALA A 166 3.38 14.83 -1.90
C ALA A 166 2.93 13.74 -0.92
N ALA A 167 3.61 12.59 -0.90
CA ALA A 167 3.32 11.52 0.05
C ALA A 167 3.53 11.97 1.51
N ARG A 168 4.61 12.70 1.79
CA ARG A 168 4.89 13.29 3.12
C ARG A 168 3.81 14.27 3.57
N ALA A 169 3.27 15.07 2.64
CA ALA A 169 2.20 16.01 2.95
C ALA A 169 0.95 15.31 3.51
N VAL A 170 0.66 14.07 3.08
CA VAL A 170 -0.44 13.25 3.62
C VAL A 170 -0.19 12.84 5.07
N LEU A 171 1.02 12.38 5.38
CA LEU A 171 1.45 12.02 6.73
C LEU A 171 1.34 13.23 7.67
N GLU A 172 1.80 14.39 7.22
CA GLU A 172 1.68 15.63 7.99
C GLU A 172 0.22 16.08 8.18
N ALA A 173 -0.63 15.90 7.16
CA ALA A 173 -2.06 16.20 7.26
C ALA A 173 -2.74 15.32 8.31
N TYR A 174 -2.43 14.03 8.35
CA TYR A 174 -2.91 13.11 9.38
C TYR A 174 -2.49 13.56 10.78
N ARG A 175 -1.20 13.88 10.98
CA ARG A 175 -0.69 14.41 12.26
C ARG A 175 -1.43 15.68 12.69
N ARG A 176 -1.65 16.63 11.77
CA ARG A 176 -2.38 17.88 12.06
C ARG A 176 -3.84 17.65 12.48
N ARG A 177 -4.48 16.57 12.01
CA ARG A 177 -5.85 16.21 12.42
C ARG A 177 -5.93 15.55 13.80
N GLY A 178 -4.79 15.16 14.39
CA GLY A 178 -4.76 14.51 15.71
C GLY A 178 -5.44 13.14 15.73
N LEU A 179 -5.39 12.42 14.62
CA LEU A 179 -5.94 11.06 14.51
C LEU A 179 -5.07 10.05 15.30
N PRO A 180 -5.67 8.94 15.78
CA PRO A 180 -5.00 8.03 16.70
C PRO A 180 -3.97 7.12 16.02
N LEU A 181 -2.76 7.06 16.56
CA LEU A 181 -1.77 6.03 16.27
C LEU A 181 -2.27 4.65 16.77
N TYR A 182 -1.82 3.58 16.14
CA TYR A 182 -2.21 2.20 16.43
C TYR A 182 -1.06 1.23 16.21
#